data_AF-A0A919Z368-F1
#
_entry.id   AF-A0A919Z368-F1
#
_cell.length_a   1.000
_cell.length_b   1.000
_cell.length_c   1.000
_cell.angle_alpha   90.00
_cell.angle_beta   90.00
_cell.angle_gamma   90.00
#
_symmetry.space_group_name_H-M   'P 1'
#
loop_
_entity.id
_entity.type
_entity.pdbx_description
1 polymer ?
#
loop_
_entity_poly.entity_id
_entity_poly.type
_entity_poly.pdbx_seq_one_letter_code
_entity_poly.pdbx_strand_id
1 'polypeptide(L)'
;MERITQSQIVMLFVVYFCSSTAGFMIRRLVKASGYGAVWAVIAGSILSLGMVYLSIAFAKKRPDRYLAQYGKEIVGRWLHVPLMLVIVFFTLHLSALVLREYQDFINQNYLAETPDWVVPAALGICVALAVRSGIEVIFRFAQGIFILVVVSILVTTVMLGYQVDAYRAIGFFTHFNGGKVWEGALWSSALYAECFVVILFFPKIKQSSRTFRSLVWAAGLGTLLVLMLLVLTLLLFGNELTAHLTYPLLEALRYIHFGDFLENIDPLLVAIWTTSIYIKISLSLYTSVFVLSQLLGMKSERPLAFTASAFMVGLSLHMAQDTTELNDYLQKAGIAFGLASMSVPLLYFAADLFRTRLLSGKQHK
;
A
#
# COMPACT_ATOMS: atom_id res chain seq x y z
N MET A 1 22.43 -11.13 -13.51
CA MET A 1 21.04 -10.85 -13.13
C MET A 1 21.08 -9.83 -12.02
N GLU A 2 20.54 -8.64 -12.27
CA GLU A 2 20.38 -7.64 -11.24
C GLU A 2 19.37 -8.19 -10.22
N ARG A 3 19.63 -8.06 -8.91
CA ARG A 3 18.77 -8.59 -7.85
C ARG A 3 18.35 -7.43 -6.97
N ILE A 4 17.11 -7.49 -6.47
CA ILE A 4 16.55 -6.47 -5.58
C ILE A 4 17.34 -6.49 -4.26
N THR A 5 17.89 -5.35 -3.86
CA THR A 5 18.65 -5.24 -2.61
C THR A 5 17.73 -5.04 -1.41
N GLN A 6 18.24 -5.29 -0.21
CA GLN A 6 17.49 -5.07 1.02
C GLN A 6 17.16 -3.59 1.26
N SER A 7 18.04 -2.67 0.87
CA SER A 7 17.77 -1.23 0.93
C SER A 7 16.65 -0.81 -0.02
N GLN A 8 16.61 -1.38 -1.23
CA GLN A 8 15.52 -1.14 -2.19
C GLN A 8 14.17 -1.58 -1.62
N ILE A 9 14.13 -2.69 -0.87
CA ILE A 9 12.91 -3.14 -0.17
C ILE A 9 12.46 -2.12 0.87
N VAL A 10 13.38 -1.64 1.71
CA VAL A 10 13.06 -0.61 2.70
C VAL A 10 12.50 0.64 2.03
N MET A 11 13.24 1.19 1.06
CA MET A 11 12.89 2.45 0.39
C MET A 11 11.57 2.36 -0.36
N LEU A 12 11.34 1.27 -1.10
CA LEU A 12 10.09 1.08 -1.83
C LEU A 12 8.91 1.01 -0.88
N PHE A 13 8.99 0.21 0.19
CA PHE A 13 7.83 0.04 1.08
C PHE A 13 7.57 1.26 1.94
N VAL A 14 8.59 2.06 2.29
CA VAL A 14 8.37 3.37 2.93
C VAL A 14 7.56 4.29 2.01
N VAL A 15 7.98 4.44 0.76
CA VAL A 15 7.26 5.25 -0.25
C VAL A 15 5.85 4.70 -0.48
N TYR A 16 5.73 3.37 -0.54
CA TYR A 16 4.45 2.67 -0.69
C TYR A 16 3.48 2.98 0.46
N PHE A 17 3.93 2.93 1.72
CA PHE A 17 3.08 3.26 2.88
C PHE A 17 2.71 4.75 2.92
N CYS A 18 3.61 5.64 2.49
CA CYS A 18 3.35 7.08 2.41
C CYS A 18 2.38 7.47 1.29
N SER A 19 2.05 6.57 0.36
CA SER A 19 1.15 6.87 -0.77
C SER A 19 -0.32 7.00 -0.31
N SER A 20 -1.09 5.90 -0.27
CA SER A 20 -2.51 5.92 0.09
C SER A 20 -2.75 6.30 1.55
N THR A 21 -1.86 5.92 2.48
CA THR A 21 -2.10 6.16 3.91
C THR A 21 -2.10 7.64 4.24
N ALA A 22 -1.15 8.40 3.69
CA ALA A 22 -1.07 9.84 3.90
C ALA A 22 -2.14 10.61 3.11
N GLY A 23 -2.37 10.24 1.84
CA GLY A 23 -3.26 11.00 0.95
C GLY A 23 -4.76 10.72 1.15
N PHE A 24 -5.14 9.46 1.42
CA PHE A 24 -6.55 9.04 1.33
C PHE A 24 -7.10 8.46 2.64
N MET A 25 -6.25 7.99 3.55
CA MET A 25 -6.72 7.23 4.73
C MET A 25 -6.85 8.06 6.00
N ILE A 26 -6.23 9.24 6.10
CA ILE A 26 -6.29 10.09 7.30
C ILE A 26 -7.74 10.34 7.74
N ARG A 27 -8.60 10.80 6.83
CA ARG A 27 -10.03 11.02 7.09
C ARG A 27 -10.70 9.77 7.64
N ARG A 28 -10.48 8.61 7.01
CA ARG A 28 -11.12 7.33 7.38
C ARG A 28 -10.66 6.85 8.76
N LEU A 29 -9.37 6.97 9.04
CA LEU A 29 -8.77 6.61 10.34
C LEU A 29 -9.30 7.50 11.46
N VAL A 30 -9.39 8.81 11.22
CA VAL A 30 -9.91 9.76 12.22
C VAL A 30 -11.42 9.60 12.40
N LYS A 31 -12.17 9.29 11.34
CA LYS A 31 -13.61 8.99 11.46
C LYS A 31 -13.86 7.73 12.31
N ALA A 32 -13.01 6.71 12.18
CA ALA A 32 -13.12 5.48 12.96
C ALA A 32 -12.66 5.66 14.42
N SER A 33 -11.51 6.32 14.62
CA SER A 33 -10.80 6.29 15.91
C SER A 33 -10.64 7.66 16.59
N GLY A 34 -11.06 8.76 15.96
CA GLY A 34 -10.85 10.12 16.44
C GLY A 34 -9.36 10.41 16.64
N TYR A 35 -9.00 11.05 17.76
CA TYR A 35 -7.60 11.22 18.18
C TYR A 35 -6.88 9.87 18.41
N GLY A 36 -7.61 8.78 18.64
CA GLY A 36 -7.08 7.42 18.72
C GLY A 36 -6.51 6.88 17.41
N ALA A 37 -6.68 7.59 16.28
CA ALA A 37 -6.12 7.22 14.98
C ALA A 37 -4.60 7.01 15.03
N VAL A 38 -3.88 7.79 15.85
CA VAL A 38 -2.43 7.62 16.07
C VAL A 38 -2.11 6.23 16.60
N TRP A 39 -2.84 5.78 17.63
CA TRP A 39 -2.68 4.46 18.22
C TRP A 39 -3.13 3.34 17.28
N ALA A 40 -4.19 3.59 16.50
CA ALA A 40 -4.69 2.67 15.50
C ALA A 40 -3.66 2.37 14.41
N VAL A 41 -2.97 3.38 13.89
CA VAL A 41 -1.91 3.19 12.88
C VAL A 41 -0.74 2.39 13.44
N ILE A 42 -0.32 2.69 14.68
CA ILE A 42 0.76 1.95 15.36
C ILE A 42 0.36 0.49 15.56
N ALA A 43 -0.81 0.24 16.17
CA ALA A 43 -1.28 -1.11 16.44
C ALA A 43 -1.49 -1.92 15.14
N GLY A 44 -2.04 -1.29 14.09
CA GLY A 44 -2.22 -1.92 12.78
C GLY A 44 -0.89 -2.26 12.11
N SER A 45 0.13 -1.39 12.22
CA SER A 45 1.47 -1.68 11.70
C SER A 45 2.13 -2.87 12.41
N ILE A 46 1.93 -3.01 13.72
CA ILE A 46 2.45 -4.16 14.50
C ILE A 46 1.69 -5.44 14.13
N LEU A 47 0.37 -5.37 14.01
CA LEU A 47 -0.47 -6.52 13.67
C LEU A 47 -0.10 -7.09 12.29
N SER A 48 0.12 -6.22 11.31
CA SER A 48 0.51 -6.62 9.95
C SER A 48 1.89 -7.29 9.92
N LEU A 49 2.85 -6.82 10.73
CA LEU A 49 4.18 -7.44 10.84
C LEU A 49 4.10 -8.90 11.31
N GLY A 50 3.14 -9.25 12.17
CA GLY A 50 2.89 -10.63 12.56
C GLY A 50 2.48 -11.50 11.36
N MET A 51 1.58 -11.02 10.51
CA MET A 51 1.14 -11.75 9.31
C MET A 51 2.24 -11.84 8.24
N VAL A 52 3.00 -10.75 8.07
CA VAL A 52 4.15 -10.69 7.17
C VAL A 52 5.27 -11.62 7.65
N TYR A 53 5.50 -11.72 8.96
CA TYR A 53 6.47 -12.66 9.53
C TYR A 53 6.18 -14.09 9.10
N LEU A 54 4.93 -14.55 9.26
CA LEU A 54 4.52 -15.89 8.87
C LEU A 54 4.70 -16.13 7.36
N SER A 55 4.33 -15.13 6.55
CA SER A 55 4.49 -15.18 5.09
C SER A 55 5.96 -15.27 4.66
N ILE A 56 6.85 -14.53 5.32
CA ILE A 56 8.30 -14.58 5.05
C ILE A 56 8.92 -15.88 5.58
N ALA A 57 8.51 -16.35 6.76
CA ALA A 57 8.97 -17.62 7.33
C ALA A 57 8.63 -18.79 6.38
N PHE A 58 7.45 -18.75 5.77
CA PHE A 58 7.06 -19.67 4.71
C PHE A 58 7.95 -19.55 3.47
N ALA A 59 8.11 -18.36 2.92
CA ALA A 59 8.88 -18.13 1.69
C ALA A 59 10.37 -18.53 1.83
N LYS A 60 10.96 -18.33 3.03
CA LYS A 60 12.34 -18.72 3.35
C LYS A 60 12.62 -20.21 3.22
N LYS A 61 11.61 -21.09 3.31
CA LYS A 61 11.80 -22.53 3.12
C LYS A 61 12.15 -22.88 1.67
N ARG A 62 11.78 -22.04 0.71
CA ARG A 62 11.94 -22.28 -0.74
C ARG A 62 12.36 -20.99 -1.44
N PRO A 63 13.55 -20.45 -1.14
CA PRO A 63 13.93 -19.11 -1.56
C PRO A 63 14.12 -18.96 -3.08
N ASP A 64 14.43 -20.07 -3.78
CA ASP A 64 14.83 -20.06 -5.19
C ASP A 64 13.67 -20.36 -6.16
N ARG A 65 12.45 -20.60 -5.65
CA ARG A 65 11.27 -20.94 -6.48
C ARG A 65 10.15 -19.92 -6.26
N TYR A 66 9.39 -19.62 -7.31
CA TYR A 66 8.25 -18.70 -7.21
C TYR A 66 7.03 -19.42 -6.60
N LEU A 67 6.33 -18.76 -5.65
CA LEU A 67 5.12 -19.31 -5.03
C LEU A 67 4.06 -19.70 -6.05
N ALA A 68 3.91 -18.90 -7.11
CA ALA A 68 3.01 -19.17 -8.23
C ALA A 68 3.35 -20.45 -9.03
N GLN A 69 4.54 -21.03 -8.83
CA GLN A 69 4.95 -22.29 -9.48
C GLN A 69 4.92 -23.48 -8.52
N TYR A 70 5.50 -23.34 -7.32
CA TYR A 70 5.64 -24.45 -6.38
C TYR A 70 4.41 -24.64 -5.49
N GLY A 71 3.51 -23.65 -5.39
CA GLY A 71 2.34 -23.74 -4.51
C GLY A 71 1.45 -24.94 -4.79
N LYS A 72 1.34 -25.37 -6.06
CA LYS A 72 0.61 -26.59 -6.47
C LYS A 72 1.12 -27.87 -5.83
N GLU A 73 2.40 -27.91 -5.45
CA GLU A 73 2.98 -29.07 -4.76
C GLU A 73 2.50 -29.14 -3.32
N ILE A 74 2.12 -28.02 -2.71
CA ILE A 74 1.72 -27.93 -1.29
C ILE A 74 0.23 -28.23 -1.12
N VAL A 75 -0.61 -27.51 -1.87
CA VAL A 75 -2.07 -27.55 -1.70
C VAL A 75 -2.79 -28.34 -2.81
N GLY A 76 -2.05 -28.85 -3.79
CA GLY A 76 -2.61 -29.47 -4.99
C GLY A 76 -2.98 -28.46 -6.08
N ARG A 77 -3.02 -28.92 -7.34
CA ARG A 77 -3.29 -28.06 -8.51
C ARG A 77 -4.66 -27.37 -8.46
N TRP A 78 -5.68 -28.11 -8.06
CA TRP A 78 -7.08 -27.65 -8.02
C TRP A 78 -7.30 -26.48 -7.06
N LEU A 79 -6.61 -26.47 -5.92
CA LEU A 79 -6.71 -25.38 -4.94
C LEU A 79 -5.70 -24.26 -5.22
N HIS A 80 -4.53 -24.59 -5.77
CA HIS A 80 -3.49 -23.61 -6.05
C HIS A 80 -3.91 -22.55 -7.07
N VAL A 81 -4.55 -22.96 -8.18
CA VAL A 81 -4.95 -22.02 -9.24
C VAL A 81 -5.96 -20.98 -8.74
N PRO A 82 -7.08 -21.34 -8.09
CA PRO A 82 -7.98 -20.36 -7.49
C PRO A 82 -7.29 -19.43 -6.49
N LEU A 83 -6.43 -19.95 -5.61
CA LEU A 83 -5.72 -19.12 -4.62
C LEU A 83 -4.80 -18.09 -5.29
N MET A 84 -4.11 -18.45 -6.37
CA MET A 84 -3.29 -17.51 -7.12
C MET A 84 -4.14 -16.51 -7.92
N LEU A 85 -5.30 -16.94 -8.45
CA LEU A 85 -6.25 -16.03 -9.10
C LEU A 85 -6.84 -15.01 -8.13
N VAL A 86 -7.08 -15.37 -6.87
CA VAL A 86 -7.46 -14.41 -5.81
C VAL A 86 -6.39 -13.35 -5.64
N ILE A 87 -5.10 -13.73 -5.61
CA ILE A 87 -3.99 -12.75 -5.55
C ILE A 87 -3.94 -11.86 -6.80
N VAL A 88 -4.12 -12.45 -8.00
CA VAL A 88 -4.14 -11.70 -9.27
C VAL A 88 -5.26 -10.67 -9.27
N PHE A 89 -6.47 -11.09 -8.88
CA PHE A 89 -7.64 -10.22 -8.80
C PHE A 89 -7.47 -9.15 -7.72
N PHE A 90 -6.95 -9.52 -6.54
CA PHE A 90 -6.67 -8.57 -5.46
C PHE A 90 -5.71 -7.47 -5.89
N THR A 91 -4.56 -7.84 -6.43
CA THR A 91 -3.53 -6.87 -6.81
C THR A 91 -3.93 -6.01 -8.00
N LEU A 92 -4.72 -6.56 -8.94
CA LEU A 92 -5.32 -5.81 -10.04
C LEU A 92 -6.38 -4.82 -9.54
N HIS A 93 -7.30 -5.28 -8.69
CA HIS A 93 -8.33 -4.44 -8.10
C HIS A 93 -7.71 -3.33 -7.24
N LEU A 94 -6.70 -3.64 -6.42
CA LEU A 94 -5.95 -2.65 -5.64
C LEU A 94 -5.32 -1.60 -6.55
N SER A 95 -4.73 -1.99 -7.68
CA SER A 95 -4.15 -1.04 -8.64
C SER A 95 -5.21 -0.10 -9.25
N ALA A 96 -6.39 -0.62 -9.61
CA ALA A 96 -7.49 0.16 -10.16
C ALA A 96 -8.15 1.07 -9.11
N LEU A 97 -8.25 0.59 -7.87
CA LEU A 97 -8.76 1.33 -6.72
C LEU A 97 -7.90 2.56 -6.42
N VAL A 98 -6.59 2.37 -6.28
CA VAL A 98 -5.66 3.48 -6.01
C VAL A 98 -5.62 4.45 -7.20
N LEU A 99 -5.73 3.95 -8.43
CA LEU A 99 -5.86 4.79 -9.62
C LEU A 99 -7.14 5.64 -9.58
N ARG A 100 -8.26 5.09 -9.11
CA ARG A 100 -9.52 5.83 -8.98
C ARG A 100 -9.45 6.89 -7.88
N GLU A 101 -8.89 6.54 -6.70
CA GLU A 101 -8.69 7.53 -5.62
C GLU A 101 -7.81 8.70 -6.10
N TYR A 102 -6.79 8.41 -6.91
CA TYR A 102 -5.93 9.41 -7.51
C TYR A 102 -6.63 10.26 -8.58
N GLN A 103 -7.42 9.64 -9.46
CA GLN A 103 -8.24 10.35 -10.45
C GLN A 103 -9.18 11.35 -9.76
N ASP A 104 -9.96 10.87 -8.79
CA ASP A 104 -10.91 11.71 -8.03
C ASP A 104 -10.17 12.89 -7.39
N PHE A 105 -9.01 12.63 -6.78
CA PHE A 105 -8.19 13.66 -6.15
C PHE A 105 -7.72 14.73 -7.14
N ILE A 106 -7.17 14.33 -8.29
CA ILE A 106 -6.62 15.28 -9.28
C ILE A 106 -7.74 16.06 -9.96
N ASN A 107 -8.82 15.41 -10.37
CA ASN A 107 -9.93 16.08 -11.04
C ASN A 107 -10.60 17.09 -10.10
N GLN A 108 -10.81 16.75 -8.83
CA GLN A 108 -11.47 17.65 -7.88
C GLN A 108 -10.61 18.84 -7.47
N ASN A 109 -9.27 18.70 -7.42
CA ASN A 109 -8.40 19.72 -6.84
C ASN A 109 -7.59 20.52 -7.85
N TYR A 110 -7.34 19.98 -9.04
CA TYR A 110 -6.41 20.58 -10.00
C TYR A 110 -6.94 20.60 -11.44
N LEU A 111 -7.71 19.58 -11.85
CA LEU A 111 -8.10 19.37 -13.25
C LEU A 111 -9.62 19.20 -13.42
N ALA A 112 -10.42 20.10 -12.84
CA ALA A 112 -11.89 20.00 -12.79
C ALA A 112 -12.58 19.94 -14.16
N GLU A 113 -12.00 20.56 -15.19
CA GLU A 113 -12.54 20.56 -16.56
C GLU A 113 -12.07 19.37 -17.40
N THR A 114 -11.14 18.55 -16.88
CA THR A 114 -10.58 17.43 -17.64
C THR A 114 -11.52 16.22 -17.60
N PRO A 115 -11.81 15.56 -18.74
CA PRO A 115 -12.64 14.37 -18.75
C PRO A 115 -12.06 13.25 -17.88
N ASP A 116 -12.93 12.53 -17.19
CA ASP A 116 -12.58 11.51 -16.18
C ASP A 116 -11.63 10.41 -16.67
N TRP A 117 -11.61 10.12 -17.96
CA TRP A 117 -10.75 9.08 -18.53
C TRP A 117 -9.30 9.53 -18.78
N VAL A 118 -9.02 10.84 -18.87
CA VAL A 118 -7.72 11.35 -19.32
C VAL A 118 -6.62 11.09 -18.29
N VAL A 119 -6.85 11.46 -17.03
CA VAL A 119 -5.90 11.25 -15.92
C VAL A 119 -5.55 9.76 -15.73
N PRO A 120 -6.53 8.84 -15.59
CA PRO A 120 -6.23 7.43 -15.41
C PRO A 120 -5.61 6.79 -16.66
N ALA A 121 -5.98 7.23 -17.88
CA ALA A 121 -5.33 6.74 -19.10
C ALA A 121 -3.87 7.17 -19.19
N ALA A 122 -3.56 8.44 -18.91
CA ALA A 122 -2.20 8.96 -18.92
C ALA A 122 -1.31 8.24 -17.90
N LEU A 123 -1.77 8.11 -16.65
CA LEU A 123 -1.04 7.37 -15.62
C LEU A 123 -0.96 5.88 -15.95
N GLY A 124 -2.01 5.29 -16.52
CA GLY A 124 -2.06 3.91 -16.97
C GLY A 124 -1.00 3.57 -18.03
N ILE A 125 -0.74 4.48 -18.97
CA ILE A 125 0.35 4.32 -19.95
C ILE A 125 1.71 4.28 -19.24
N CYS A 126 1.97 5.22 -18.33
CA CYS A 126 3.21 5.24 -17.53
C CYS A 126 3.39 3.95 -16.73
N VAL A 127 2.33 3.49 -16.06
CA VAL A 127 2.32 2.24 -15.29
C VAL A 127 2.58 1.03 -16.20
N ALA A 128 1.99 0.97 -17.39
CA ALA A 128 2.24 -0.12 -18.34
C ALA A 128 3.72 -0.20 -18.74
N LEU A 129 4.36 0.95 -18.97
CA LEU A 129 5.80 1.04 -19.25
C LEU A 129 6.63 0.57 -18.05
N ALA A 130 6.24 0.91 -16.83
CA ALA A 130 6.88 0.46 -15.59
C ALA A 130 6.83 -1.08 -15.47
N VAL A 131 5.64 -1.66 -15.63
CA VAL A 131 5.42 -3.11 -15.55
C VAL A 131 6.22 -3.84 -16.63
N ARG A 132 6.26 -3.31 -17.85
CA ARG A 132 7.05 -3.88 -18.96
C ARG A 132 8.55 -3.80 -18.72
N SER A 133 9.01 -2.78 -18.00
CA SER A 133 10.42 -2.61 -17.63
C SER A 133 10.86 -3.58 -16.53
N GLY A 134 9.90 -4.15 -15.78
CA GLY A 134 10.11 -5.20 -14.81
C GLY A 134 10.31 -4.70 -13.38
N ILE A 135 10.21 -5.62 -12.42
CA ILE A 135 10.20 -5.29 -10.99
C ILE A 135 11.44 -4.55 -10.51
N GLU A 136 12.62 -4.90 -11.03
CA GLU A 136 13.89 -4.27 -10.64
C GLU A 136 13.91 -2.77 -10.95
N VAL A 137 13.29 -2.37 -12.07
CA VAL A 137 13.17 -0.96 -12.45
C VAL A 137 12.23 -0.21 -11.51
N ILE A 138 11.12 -0.83 -11.08
CA ILE A 138 10.20 -0.24 -10.10
C ILE A 138 10.93 -0.01 -8.76
N PHE A 139 11.71 -1.00 -8.28
CA PHE A 139 12.50 -0.86 -7.04
C PHE A 139 13.60 0.20 -7.15
N ARG A 140 14.26 0.34 -8.32
CA ARG A 140 15.26 1.39 -8.56
C ARG A 140 14.65 2.78 -8.61
N PHE A 141 13.51 2.90 -9.28
CA PHE A 141 12.78 4.17 -9.35
C PHE A 141 12.35 4.61 -7.95
N ALA A 142 11.78 3.69 -7.15
CA ALA A 142 11.42 3.98 -5.77
C ALA A 142 12.62 4.36 -4.91
N GLN A 143 13.78 3.72 -5.11
CA GLN A 143 15.02 4.11 -4.44
C GLN A 143 15.45 5.55 -4.79
N GLY A 144 15.32 5.98 -6.04
CA GLY A 144 15.65 7.35 -6.45
C GLY A 144 14.69 8.40 -5.89
N ILE A 145 13.39 8.07 -5.84
CA ILE A 145 12.33 8.96 -5.34
C ILE A 145 12.27 9.02 -3.81
N PHE A 146 12.75 7.99 -3.11
CA PHE A 146 12.66 7.87 -1.66
C PHE A 146 13.10 9.14 -0.91
N ILE A 147 14.26 9.71 -1.26
CA ILE A 147 14.77 10.89 -0.57
C ILE A 147 13.88 12.11 -0.79
N LEU A 148 13.33 12.27 -2.00
CA LEU A 148 12.41 13.37 -2.32
C LEU A 148 11.14 13.26 -1.50
N VAL A 149 10.58 12.06 -1.37
CA VAL A 149 9.38 11.81 -0.54
C VAL A 149 9.66 12.11 0.92
N VAL A 150 10.76 11.58 1.49
CA VAL A 150 11.11 11.84 2.89
C VAL A 150 11.33 13.34 3.14
N VAL A 151 12.10 14.02 2.28
CA VAL A 151 12.34 15.46 2.41
C VAL A 151 11.04 16.25 2.29
N SER A 152 10.14 15.89 1.35
CA SER A 152 8.86 16.58 1.20
C SER A 152 8.00 16.49 2.47
N ILE A 153 7.99 15.34 3.14
CA ILE A 153 7.27 15.13 4.41
C ILE A 153 7.92 15.91 5.55
N LEU A 154 9.25 15.91 5.64
CA LEU A 154 9.97 16.66 6.66
C LEU A 154 9.78 18.17 6.49
N VAL A 155 9.86 18.69 5.25
CA VAL A 155 9.58 20.09 4.94
C VAL A 155 8.15 20.45 5.31
N THR A 156 7.18 19.63 4.90
CA THR A 156 5.76 19.79 5.30
C THR A 156 5.62 19.87 6.82
N THR A 157 6.30 18.98 7.54
CA THR A 157 6.23 18.90 9.01
C THR A 157 6.81 20.14 9.67
N VAL A 158 7.94 20.64 9.19
CA VAL A 158 8.57 21.85 9.73
C VAL A 158 7.71 23.09 9.42
N MET A 159 7.19 23.20 8.19
CA MET A 159 6.40 24.37 7.78
C MET A 159 5.08 24.45 8.55
N LEU A 160 4.37 23.32 8.71
CA LEU A 160 3.12 23.28 9.46
C LEU A 160 3.31 23.33 10.97
N GLY A 161 4.45 22.85 11.49
CA GLY A 161 4.69 22.76 12.93
C GLY A 161 4.59 24.09 13.68
N TYR A 162 4.77 25.23 13.01
CA TYR A 162 4.61 26.56 13.61
C TYR A 162 3.15 27.05 13.66
N GLN A 163 2.24 26.38 12.95
CA GLN A 163 0.84 26.80 12.78
C GLN A 163 -0.14 25.92 13.58
N VAL A 164 0.34 24.82 14.17
CA VAL A 164 -0.51 23.89 14.90
C VAL A 164 -0.85 24.36 16.31
N ASP A 165 -2.02 23.95 16.80
CA ASP A 165 -2.41 24.14 18.20
C ASP A 165 -1.94 22.94 19.04
N ALA A 166 -0.83 23.12 19.77
CA ALA A 166 -0.25 22.08 20.62
C ALA A 166 -1.18 21.64 21.76
N TYR A 167 -2.14 22.47 22.18
CA TYR A 167 -3.09 22.11 23.24
C TYR A 167 -3.96 20.91 22.83
N ARG A 168 -4.25 20.76 21.53
CA ARG A 168 -5.02 19.62 21.00
C ARG A 168 -4.32 18.28 21.16
N ALA A 169 -3.01 18.26 21.44
CA ALA A 169 -2.27 17.03 21.73
C ALA A 169 -2.81 16.30 22.97
N ILE A 170 -3.46 17.02 23.90
CA ILE A 170 -4.11 16.40 25.06
C ILE A 170 -5.18 15.37 24.62
N GLY A 171 -5.79 15.60 23.45
CA GLY A 171 -6.81 14.75 22.86
C GLY A 171 -6.34 13.32 22.56
N PHE A 172 -5.03 13.12 22.32
CA PHE A 172 -4.45 11.80 22.10
C PHE A 172 -4.56 10.88 23.31
N PHE A 173 -4.70 11.45 24.51
CA PHE A 173 -4.80 10.74 25.77
C PHE A 173 -6.21 10.78 26.37
N THR A 174 -6.87 11.93 26.34
CA THR A 174 -8.18 12.12 26.98
C THR A 174 -9.34 11.47 26.22
N HIS A 175 -9.23 11.35 24.89
CA HIS A 175 -10.26 10.72 24.03
C HIS A 175 -9.90 9.27 23.65
N PHE A 176 -9.02 8.61 24.41
CA PHE A 176 -8.64 7.23 24.14
C PHE A 176 -9.83 6.27 24.35
N ASN A 177 -10.16 5.50 23.32
CA ASN A 177 -11.16 4.45 23.38
C ASN A 177 -10.59 3.18 22.73
N GLY A 178 -10.30 2.16 23.54
CA GLY A 178 -9.66 0.92 23.07
C GLY A 178 -10.44 0.20 21.97
N GLY A 179 -11.77 0.22 22.02
CA GLY A 179 -12.62 -0.40 21.00
C GLY A 179 -12.49 0.28 19.64
N LYS A 180 -12.59 1.62 19.62
CA LYS A 180 -12.42 2.42 18.39
C LYS A 180 -11.00 2.36 17.84
N VAL A 181 -9.99 2.29 18.72
CA VAL A 181 -8.59 2.10 18.32
C VAL A 181 -8.39 0.74 17.66
N TRP A 182 -9.02 -0.32 18.20
CA TRP A 182 -8.95 -1.66 17.61
C TRP A 182 -9.58 -1.71 16.22
N GLU A 183 -10.75 -1.09 16.04
CA GLU A 183 -11.38 -0.98 14.71
C GLU A 183 -10.42 -0.31 13.71
N GLY A 184 -9.89 0.87 14.05
CA GLY A 184 -8.91 1.57 13.20
C GLY A 184 -7.61 0.77 12.99
N ALA A 185 -7.20 -0.07 13.94
CA ALA A 185 -6.03 -0.92 13.82
C ALA A 185 -6.26 -2.03 12.79
N LEU A 186 -7.46 -2.61 12.71
CA LEU A 186 -7.81 -3.58 11.67
C LEU A 186 -7.74 -2.94 10.28
N TRP A 187 -8.30 -1.73 10.13
CA TRP A 187 -8.18 -0.93 8.90
C TRP A 187 -6.72 -0.69 8.50
N SER A 188 -5.92 -0.18 9.45
CA SER A 188 -4.51 0.11 9.21
C SER A 188 -3.71 -1.15 8.90
N SER A 189 -4.02 -2.27 9.55
CA SER A 189 -3.30 -3.52 9.36
C SER A 189 -3.39 -4.04 7.93
N ALA A 190 -4.55 -3.92 7.28
CA ALA A 190 -4.77 -4.33 5.90
C ALA A 190 -3.92 -3.54 4.89
N LEU A 191 -3.49 -2.32 5.23
CA LEU A 191 -2.62 -1.50 4.38
C LEU A 191 -1.15 -1.92 4.52
N TYR A 192 -0.66 -2.04 5.74
CA TYR A 192 0.74 -2.45 5.97
C TYR A 192 0.99 -3.89 5.54
N ALA A 193 -0.04 -4.70 5.63
CA ALA A 193 -0.11 -6.06 5.14
C ALA A 193 0.27 -6.23 3.66
N GLU A 194 -0.05 -5.25 2.81
CA GLU A 194 0.14 -5.31 1.35
C GLU A 194 1.60 -5.65 0.99
N CYS A 195 2.56 -5.40 1.90
CA CYS A 195 3.95 -5.82 1.70
C CYS A 195 4.16 -7.34 1.64
N PHE A 196 3.15 -8.17 1.94
CA PHE A 196 3.18 -9.62 1.72
C PHE A 196 3.50 -9.97 0.26
N VAL A 197 3.17 -9.11 -0.71
CA VAL A 197 3.45 -9.34 -2.15
C VAL A 197 4.92 -9.66 -2.44
N VAL A 198 5.84 -9.23 -1.56
CA VAL A 198 7.27 -9.52 -1.65
C VAL A 198 7.59 -11.02 -1.71
N ILE A 199 6.72 -11.88 -1.15
CA ILE A 199 6.91 -13.34 -1.20
C ILE A 199 6.72 -13.90 -2.62
N LEU A 200 5.99 -13.20 -3.48
CA LEU A 200 5.65 -13.69 -4.83
C LEU A 200 6.84 -13.62 -5.76
N PHE A 201 7.76 -12.69 -5.52
CA PHE A 201 9.00 -12.51 -6.29
C PHE A 201 10.27 -12.74 -5.44
N PHE A 202 10.15 -13.52 -4.37
CA PHE A 202 11.23 -13.83 -3.43
C PHE A 202 12.56 -14.30 -4.08
N PRO A 203 12.56 -15.11 -5.17
CA PRO A 203 13.79 -15.50 -5.86
C PRO A 203 14.60 -14.33 -6.48
N LYS A 204 13.96 -13.18 -6.73
CA LYS A 204 14.63 -11.98 -7.26
C LYS A 204 15.31 -11.15 -6.17
N ILE A 205 15.20 -11.54 -4.89
CA ILE A 205 15.71 -10.78 -3.74
C ILE A 205 17.12 -11.24 -3.35
N LYS A 206 18.05 -10.28 -3.25
CA LYS A 206 19.40 -10.51 -2.73
C LYS A 206 19.35 -10.64 -1.20
N GLN A 207 20.00 -11.67 -0.64
CA GLN A 207 20.02 -11.94 0.80
C GLN A 207 18.61 -12.07 1.40
N SER A 208 17.76 -12.90 0.79
CA SER A 208 16.35 -13.08 1.15
C SER A 208 16.10 -13.51 2.62
N SER A 209 17.12 -13.99 3.33
CA SER A 209 17.08 -14.23 4.78
C SER A 209 16.83 -12.96 5.60
N ARG A 210 17.24 -11.79 5.09
CA ARG A 210 17.12 -10.47 5.75
C ARG A 210 15.81 -9.75 5.42
N THR A 211 15.00 -10.25 4.50
CA THR A 211 13.79 -9.59 3.99
C THR A 211 12.83 -9.15 5.09
N PHE A 212 12.58 -10.00 6.10
CA PHE A 212 11.71 -9.62 7.22
C PHE A 212 12.24 -8.40 7.99
N ARG A 213 13.55 -8.35 8.27
CA ARG A 213 14.18 -7.21 8.95
C ARG A 213 14.04 -5.93 8.13
N SER A 214 14.16 -6.02 6.81
CA SER A 214 13.94 -4.88 5.91
C SER A 214 12.48 -4.39 5.94
N LEU A 215 11.51 -5.31 6.00
CA LEU A 215 10.09 -4.94 6.14
C LEU A 215 9.78 -4.32 7.50
N VAL A 216 10.41 -4.78 8.58
CA VAL A 216 10.31 -4.14 9.91
C VAL A 216 10.83 -2.71 9.86
N TRP A 217 11.99 -2.47 9.24
CA TRP A 217 12.50 -1.11 9.03
C TRP A 217 11.58 -0.27 8.16
N ALA A 218 11.03 -0.84 7.08
CA ALA A 218 10.10 -0.14 6.20
C ALA A 218 8.79 0.24 6.93
N ALA A 219 8.23 -0.69 7.71
CA ALA A 219 7.04 -0.45 8.50
C ALA A 219 7.28 0.60 9.58
N GLY A 220 8.41 0.52 10.30
CA GLY A 220 8.76 1.49 11.33
C GLY A 220 8.93 2.91 10.77
N LEU A 221 9.76 3.07 9.72
CA LEU A 221 9.99 4.39 9.11
C LEU A 221 8.76 4.91 8.38
N GLY A 222 8.04 4.06 7.63
CA GLY A 222 6.80 4.45 6.96
C GLY A 222 5.71 4.87 7.95
N THR A 223 5.55 4.13 9.05
CA THR A 223 4.63 4.49 10.14
C THR A 223 5.02 5.82 10.76
N LEU A 224 6.30 6.05 11.05
CA LEU A 224 6.77 7.32 11.59
C LEU A 224 6.40 8.51 10.68
N LEU A 225 6.66 8.41 9.38
CA LEU A 225 6.36 9.47 8.42
C LEU A 225 4.85 9.72 8.27
N VAL A 226 4.05 8.67 8.21
CA VAL A 226 2.58 8.79 8.19
C VAL A 226 2.06 9.42 9.49
N LEU A 227 2.61 9.03 10.64
CA LEU A 227 2.22 9.60 11.93
C LEU A 227 2.56 11.08 12.03
N MET A 228 3.69 11.54 11.48
CA MET A 228 4.00 12.97 11.43
C MET A 228 2.88 13.75 10.73
N LEU A 229 2.44 13.29 9.55
CA LEU A 229 1.36 13.93 8.79
C LEU A 229 -0.01 13.83 9.49
N LEU A 230 -0.33 12.68 10.07
CA LEU A 230 -1.57 12.47 10.82
C LEU A 230 -1.64 13.34 12.08
N VAL A 231 -0.55 13.42 12.84
CA VAL A 231 -0.50 14.26 14.05
C VAL A 231 -0.63 15.73 13.66
N LEU A 232 0.07 16.20 12.62
CA LEU A 232 -0.06 17.57 12.15
C LEU A 232 -1.50 17.93 11.78
N THR A 233 -2.17 17.08 10.99
CA THR A 233 -3.57 17.31 10.59
C THR A 233 -4.50 17.37 11.81
N LEU A 234 -4.31 16.47 12.79
CA LEU A 234 -5.09 16.48 14.03
C LEU A 234 -4.80 17.70 14.92
N LEU A 235 -3.57 18.17 15.00
CA LEU A 235 -3.25 19.38 15.77
C LEU A 235 -3.69 20.65 15.05
N LEU A 236 -3.74 20.67 13.72
CA LEU A 236 -4.17 21.82 12.94
C LEU A 236 -5.70 21.95 12.90
N PHE A 237 -6.44 20.85 12.77
CA PHE A 237 -7.89 20.87 12.56
C PHE A 237 -8.71 20.26 13.71
N GLY A 238 -8.10 19.43 14.55
CA GLY A 238 -8.83 18.61 15.52
C GLY A 238 -9.50 17.40 14.87
N ASN A 239 -10.01 16.47 15.69
CA ASN A 239 -10.62 15.21 15.21
C ASN A 239 -11.91 15.43 14.41
N GLU A 240 -12.81 16.31 14.89
CA GLU A 240 -14.12 16.55 14.26
C GLU A 240 -13.95 17.08 12.83
N LEU A 241 -13.23 18.19 12.66
CA LEU A 241 -13.01 18.76 11.33
C LEU A 241 -12.23 17.80 10.42
N THR A 242 -11.16 17.16 10.93
CA THR A 242 -10.37 16.19 10.14
C THR A 242 -11.21 15.02 9.62
N ALA A 243 -12.21 14.54 10.38
CA ALA A 243 -13.10 13.47 9.94
C ALA A 243 -14.06 13.88 8.79
N HIS A 244 -14.29 15.19 8.64
CA HIS A 244 -15.21 15.76 7.66
C HIS A 244 -14.53 16.34 6.42
N LEU A 245 -13.23 16.62 6.46
CA LEU A 245 -12.45 17.03 5.28
C LEU A 245 -12.26 15.85 4.31
N THR A 246 -12.50 16.06 3.02
CA THR A 246 -12.30 15.03 1.98
C THR A 246 -10.82 14.62 1.88
N TYR A 247 -9.92 15.61 1.85
CA TYR A 247 -8.46 15.41 1.79
C TYR A 247 -7.75 16.22 2.89
N PRO A 248 -7.76 15.76 4.16
CA PRO A 248 -7.26 16.55 5.27
C PRO A 248 -5.80 16.99 5.12
N LEU A 249 -4.96 16.15 4.53
CA LEU A 249 -3.56 16.50 4.29
C LEU A 249 -3.42 17.62 3.26
N LEU A 250 -4.21 17.61 2.17
CA LEU A 250 -4.16 18.67 1.17
C LEU A 250 -4.60 20.01 1.77
N GLU A 251 -5.66 20.01 2.57
CA GLU A 251 -6.11 21.21 3.29
C GLU A 251 -5.05 21.72 4.27
N ALA A 252 -4.32 20.82 4.93
CA ALA A 252 -3.17 21.21 5.74
C ALA A 252 -2.07 21.84 4.86
N LEU A 253 -1.74 21.25 3.70
CA LEU A 253 -0.74 21.82 2.79
C LEU A 253 -1.11 23.22 2.30
N ARG A 254 -2.39 23.46 2.01
CA ARG A 254 -2.92 24.77 1.61
C ARG A 254 -2.86 25.82 2.72
N TYR A 255 -2.77 25.39 3.97
CA TYR A 255 -2.63 26.27 5.13
C TYR A 255 -1.20 26.85 5.26
N ILE A 256 -0.23 26.29 4.54
CA ILE A 256 1.16 26.74 4.55
C ILE A 256 1.27 28.10 3.84
N HIS A 257 1.31 29.19 4.63
CA HIS A 257 1.68 30.53 4.17
C HIS A 257 2.99 30.97 4.84
N PHE A 258 4.00 31.34 4.04
CA PHE A 258 5.29 31.83 4.53
C PHE A 258 5.64 33.18 3.88
N GLY A 259 5.11 34.27 4.47
CA GLY A 259 5.20 35.62 3.88
C GLY A 259 4.58 35.67 2.47
N ASP A 260 5.01 36.65 1.66
CA ASP A 260 4.50 36.88 0.29
C ASP A 260 5.24 36.04 -0.79
N PHE A 261 6.21 35.19 -0.41
CA PHE A 261 7.12 34.55 -1.37
C PHE A 261 6.76 33.09 -1.72
N LEU A 262 6.10 32.35 -0.81
CA LEU A 262 5.70 30.94 -1.02
C LEU A 262 4.21 30.77 -0.74
N GLU A 263 3.38 31.23 -1.68
CA GLU A 263 1.92 31.20 -1.53
C GLU A 263 1.29 29.86 -1.98
N ASN A 264 1.95 29.05 -2.81
CA ASN A 264 1.38 27.82 -3.38
C ASN A 264 2.42 26.69 -3.50
N ILE A 265 2.86 26.11 -2.38
CA ILE A 265 3.78 24.96 -2.37
C ILE A 265 3.05 23.62 -2.53
N ASP A 266 1.72 23.58 -2.33
CA ASP A 266 0.95 22.35 -2.39
C ASP A 266 1.05 21.61 -3.74
N PRO A 267 1.08 22.25 -4.93
CA PRO A 267 1.16 21.50 -6.18
C PRO A 267 2.50 20.79 -6.33
N LEU A 268 3.59 21.39 -5.81
CA LEU A 268 4.92 20.78 -5.81
C LEU A 268 4.95 19.53 -4.91
N LEU A 269 4.40 19.64 -3.69
CA LEU A 269 4.34 18.54 -2.74
C LEU A 269 3.43 17.41 -3.26
N VAL A 270 2.31 17.76 -3.88
CA VAL A 270 1.40 16.82 -4.55
C VAL A 270 2.08 16.14 -5.74
N ALA A 271 2.87 16.86 -6.55
CA ALA A 271 3.64 16.26 -7.65
C ALA A 271 4.66 15.22 -7.13
N ILE A 272 5.34 15.51 -6.02
CA ILE A 272 6.24 14.56 -5.36
C ILE A 272 5.44 13.36 -4.83
N TRP A 273 4.34 13.58 -4.12
CA TRP A 273 3.50 12.50 -3.58
C TRP A 273 2.89 11.61 -4.69
N THR A 274 2.55 12.19 -5.85
CA THR A 274 2.05 11.46 -7.03
C THR A 274 3.02 10.36 -7.47
N THR A 275 4.33 10.57 -7.34
CA THR A 275 5.32 9.52 -7.66
C THR A 275 5.19 8.29 -6.74
N SER A 276 4.76 8.49 -5.49
CA SER A 276 4.50 7.41 -4.53
C SER A 276 3.28 6.59 -4.92
N ILE A 277 2.22 7.26 -5.38
CA ILE A 277 1.02 6.63 -5.94
C ILE A 277 1.38 5.82 -7.18
N TYR A 278 2.15 6.40 -8.11
CA TYR A 278 2.64 5.70 -9.30
C TYR A 278 3.42 4.42 -8.95
N ILE A 279 4.30 4.46 -7.93
CA ILE A 279 5.04 3.28 -7.45
C ILE A 279 4.08 2.22 -6.91
N LYS A 280 3.09 2.62 -6.09
CA LYS A 280 2.10 1.70 -5.53
C LYS A 280 1.26 1.01 -6.61
N ILE A 281 0.74 1.78 -7.57
CA ILE A 281 -0.03 1.24 -8.70
C ILE A 281 0.85 0.31 -9.54
N SER A 282 2.07 0.73 -9.86
CA SER A 282 3.02 -0.07 -10.65
C SER A 282 3.37 -1.40 -10.00
N LEU A 283 3.67 -1.42 -8.70
CA LEU A 283 3.97 -2.65 -7.97
C LEU A 283 2.75 -3.59 -7.93
N SER A 284 1.57 -3.04 -7.69
CA SER A 284 0.33 -3.81 -7.60
C SER A 284 -0.04 -4.43 -8.95
N LEU A 285 -0.01 -3.64 -10.04
CA LEU A 285 -0.26 -4.15 -11.39
C LEU A 285 0.82 -5.15 -11.85
N TYR A 286 2.10 -4.86 -11.57
CA TYR A 286 3.19 -5.80 -11.87
C TYR A 286 2.96 -7.14 -11.18
N THR A 287 2.53 -7.13 -9.92
CA THR A 287 2.29 -8.37 -9.16
C THR A 287 1.20 -9.22 -9.80
N SER A 288 0.09 -8.58 -10.21
CA SER A 288 -1.00 -9.25 -10.94
C SER A 288 -0.52 -9.88 -12.25
N VAL A 289 0.16 -9.09 -13.08
CA VAL A 289 0.71 -9.51 -14.39
C VAL A 289 1.75 -10.61 -14.23
N PHE A 290 2.62 -10.50 -13.23
CA PHE A 290 3.64 -11.49 -12.92
C PHE A 290 3.01 -12.83 -12.51
N VAL A 291 2.12 -12.84 -11.51
CA VAL A 291 1.48 -14.10 -11.06
C VAL A 291 0.66 -14.73 -12.20
N LEU A 292 -0.08 -13.93 -12.97
CA LEU A 292 -0.86 -14.43 -14.11
C LEU A 292 0.04 -15.06 -15.17
N SER A 293 1.16 -14.40 -15.53
CA SER A 293 2.14 -14.95 -16.47
C SER A 293 2.71 -16.29 -16.01
N GLN A 294 2.94 -16.47 -14.70
CA GLN A 294 3.43 -17.72 -14.13
C GLN A 294 2.38 -18.84 -14.24
N LEU A 295 1.11 -18.53 -13.96
CA LEU A 295 0.00 -19.48 -14.11
C LEU A 295 -0.20 -19.94 -15.56
N LEU A 296 -0.03 -19.01 -16.50
CA LEU A 296 -0.14 -19.28 -17.95
C LEU A 296 1.11 -19.95 -18.54
N GLY A 297 2.18 -20.12 -17.75
CA GLY A 297 3.44 -20.71 -18.23
C GLY A 297 4.20 -19.81 -19.22
N MET A 298 3.96 -18.50 -19.18
CA MET A 298 4.63 -17.54 -20.07
C MET A 298 6.09 -17.33 -19.67
N LYS A 299 6.97 -17.15 -20.67
CA LYS A 299 8.40 -16.85 -20.45
C LYS A 299 8.64 -15.42 -19.96
N SER A 300 7.71 -14.51 -20.25
CA SER A 300 7.77 -13.11 -19.83
C SER A 300 6.38 -12.55 -19.59
N GLU A 301 6.30 -11.68 -18.59
CA GLU A 301 5.17 -10.88 -18.16
C GLU A 301 4.90 -9.68 -19.07
N ARG A 302 5.89 -9.23 -19.86
CA ARG A 302 5.85 -8.03 -20.71
C ARG A 302 4.66 -7.95 -21.67
N PRO A 303 4.23 -9.02 -22.35
CA PRO A 303 3.12 -8.94 -23.29
C PRO A 303 1.78 -8.56 -22.64
N LEU A 304 1.61 -8.87 -21.34
CA LEU A 304 0.38 -8.59 -20.61
C LEU A 304 0.32 -7.15 -20.06
N ALA A 305 1.42 -6.41 -20.05
CA ALA A 305 1.51 -5.12 -19.36
C ALA A 305 0.50 -4.09 -19.86
N PHE A 306 0.39 -3.89 -21.18
CA PHE A 306 -0.56 -2.93 -21.76
C PHE A 306 -2.01 -3.39 -21.60
N THR A 307 -2.30 -4.67 -21.84
CA THR A 307 -3.66 -5.21 -21.69
C THR A 307 -4.15 -5.12 -20.25
N ALA A 308 -3.30 -5.49 -19.28
CA ALA A 308 -3.63 -5.41 -17.87
C ALA A 308 -3.79 -3.96 -17.41
N SER A 309 -2.99 -3.03 -17.94
CA SER A 309 -3.14 -1.60 -17.65
C SER A 309 -4.44 -1.03 -18.22
N ALA A 310 -4.79 -1.37 -19.47
CA ALA A 310 -6.06 -0.98 -20.06
C ALA A 310 -7.25 -1.52 -19.26
N PHE A 311 -7.17 -2.77 -18.79
CA PHE A 311 -8.19 -3.36 -17.93
C PHE A 311 -8.25 -2.67 -16.55
N MET A 312 -7.11 -2.33 -15.95
CA MET A 312 -7.02 -1.56 -14.70
C MET A 312 -7.69 -0.17 -14.86
N VAL A 313 -7.43 0.53 -15.97
CA VAL A 313 -8.06 1.82 -16.28
C VAL A 313 -9.58 1.66 -16.45
N GLY A 314 -10.01 0.68 -17.23
CA GLY A 314 -11.44 0.39 -17.40
C GLY A 314 -12.14 0.07 -16.08
N LEU A 315 -11.50 -0.74 -15.22
CA LEU A 315 -12.01 -1.08 -13.89
C LEU A 315 -12.09 0.16 -12.99
N SER A 316 -11.07 1.02 -13.01
CA SER A 316 -11.03 2.27 -12.23
C SER A 316 -12.20 3.21 -12.58
N LEU A 317 -12.50 3.36 -13.87
CA LEU A 317 -13.59 4.21 -14.35
C LEU A 317 -14.98 3.70 -13.97
N HIS A 318 -15.17 2.38 -13.92
CA HIS A 318 -16.48 1.76 -13.66
C HIS A 318 -16.67 1.24 -12.22
N MET A 319 -15.71 1.49 -11.33
CA MET A 319 -15.75 0.97 -9.96
C MET A 319 -16.80 1.68 -9.08
N ALA A 320 -16.99 2.98 -9.27
CA ALA A 320 -17.94 3.81 -8.53
C ALA A 320 -18.36 5.00 -9.40
N GLN A 321 -19.58 5.51 -9.20
CA GLN A 321 -20.08 6.71 -9.87
C GLN A 321 -19.43 7.97 -9.29
N ASP A 322 -19.30 8.03 -7.96
CA ASP A 322 -18.72 9.16 -7.25
C ASP A 322 -17.84 8.73 -6.06
N THR A 323 -17.17 9.72 -5.45
CA THR A 323 -16.30 9.51 -4.29
C THR A 323 -17.06 9.03 -3.04
N THR A 324 -18.36 9.31 -2.92
CA THR A 324 -19.19 8.86 -1.80
C THR A 324 -19.46 7.37 -1.91
N GLU A 325 -19.90 6.90 -3.07
CA GLU A 325 -20.10 5.48 -3.37
C GLU A 325 -18.79 4.70 -3.21
N LEU A 326 -17.67 5.26 -3.68
CA LEU A 326 -16.35 4.66 -3.49
C LEU A 326 -16.00 4.49 -2.00
N ASN A 327 -16.29 5.49 -1.18
CA ASN A 327 -16.04 5.42 0.26
C ASN A 327 -16.93 4.36 0.94
N ASP A 328 -18.19 4.21 0.52
CA ASP A 328 -19.09 3.18 1.04
C ASP A 328 -18.63 1.76 0.64
N TYR A 329 -18.23 1.58 -0.62
CA TYR A 329 -17.61 0.34 -1.12
C TYR A 329 -16.38 -0.03 -0.28
N LEU A 330 -15.48 0.94 -0.07
CA LEU A 330 -14.29 0.73 0.74
C LEU A 330 -14.64 0.36 2.18
N GLN A 331 -15.60 1.08 2.78
CA GLN A 331 -16.06 0.85 4.16
C GLN A 331 -16.61 -0.56 4.38
N LYS A 332 -17.35 -1.10 3.41
CA LYS A 332 -18.04 -2.39 3.51
C LYS A 332 -17.21 -3.58 3.00
N ALA A 333 -16.53 -3.44 1.88
CA ALA A 333 -15.91 -4.54 1.16
C ALA A 333 -14.37 -4.51 1.20
N GLY A 334 -13.76 -3.32 1.35
CA GLY A 334 -12.31 -3.13 1.25
C GLY A 334 -11.52 -3.94 2.28
N ILE A 335 -11.94 -3.94 3.56
CA ILE A 335 -11.27 -4.71 4.62
C ILE A 335 -11.40 -6.22 4.35
N ALA A 336 -12.61 -6.69 4.08
CA ALA A 336 -12.87 -8.11 3.89
C ALA A 336 -12.04 -8.66 2.72
N PHE A 337 -11.94 -7.88 1.64
CA PHE A 337 -11.16 -8.23 0.46
C PHE A 337 -9.64 -8.21 0.71
N GLY A 338 -9.15 -7.22 1.47
CA GLY A 338 -7.75 -7.17 1.92
C GLY A 338 -7.37 -8.36 2.81
N LEU A 339 -8.16 -8.61 3.85
CA LEU A 339 -7.93 -9.73 4.78
C LEU A 339 -8.04 -11.10 4.09
N ALA A 340 -8.98 -11.27 3.16
CA ALA A 340 -9.10 -12.50 2.38
C ALA A 340 -7.83 -12.76 1.55
N SER A 341 -7.24 -11.72 0.98
CA SER A 341 -6.03 -11.83 0.17
C SER A 341 -4.79 -12.12 1.01
N MET A 342 -4.72 -11.55 2.21
CA MET A 342 -3.70 -11.89 3.21
C MET A 342 -3.82 -13.31 3.75
N SER A 343 -5.01 -13.88 3.76
CA SER A 343 -5.21 -15.26 4.21
C SER A 343 -4.53 -16.27 3.29
N VAL A 344 -4.31 -15.93 2.00
CA VAL A 344 -3.71 -16.85 1.02
C VAL A 344 -2.30 -17.32 1.44
N PRO A 345 -1.33 -16.44 1.72
CA PRO A 345 -0.03 -16.85 2.28
C PRO A 345 -0.14 -17.69 3.56
N LEU A 346 -1.09 -17.36 4.45
CA LEU A 346 -1.29 -18.08 5.71
C LEU A 346 -1.84 -19.50 5.48
N LEU A 347 -2.73 -19.68 4.49
CA LEU A 347 -3.23 -20.98 4.08
C LEU A 347 -2.09 -21.86 3.53
N TYR A 348 -1.20 -21.29 2.71
CA TYR A 348 0.00 -22.02 2.25
C TYR A 348 0.90 -22.43 3.40
N PHE A 349 1.13 -21.53 4.36
CA PHE A 349 1.94 -21.82 5.54
C PHE A 349 1.33 -22.94 6.41
N ALA A 350 0.02 -22.87 6.66
CA ALA A 350 -0.70 -23.89 7.41
C ALA A 350 -0.62 -25.26 6.71
N ALA A 351 -0.93 -25.32 5.40
CA ALA A 351 -0.85 -26.55 4.63
C ALA A 351 0.56 -27.18 4.63
N ASP A 352 1.60 -26.35 4.55
CA ASP A 352 2.99 -26.79 4.60
C ASP A 352 3.39 -27.36 5.97
N LEU A 353 2.89 -26.78 7.07
CA LEU A 353 3.08 -27.31 8.43
C LEU A 353 2.39 -28.68 8.59
N PHE A 354 1.15 -28.81 8.14
CA PHE A 354 0.42 -30.09 8.20
C PHE A 354 1.15 -31.19 7.43
N ARG A 355 1.63 -30.88 6.21
CA ARG A 355 2.35 -31.85 5.40
C ARG A 355 3.68 -32.29 6.04
N THR A 356 4.42 -31.34 6.63
CA THR A 356 5.70 -31.65 7.29
C THR A 356 5.49 -32.58 8.50
N ARG A 357 4.45 -32.33 9.30
CA ARG A 357 4.08 -33.19 10.43
C ARG A 357 3.66 -34.60 10.00
N LEU A 358 2.87 -34.73 8.93
CA LEU A 358 2.45 -36.02 8.37
C LEU A 358 3.64 -36.86 7.86
N LEU A 359 4.65 -36.21 7.26
CA LEU A 359 5.85 -36.89 6.77
C LEU A 359 6.78 -37.32 7.90
N SER A 360 6.96 -36.48 8.93
CA SER A 360 7.74 -36.82 10.13
C SER A 360 7.10 -37.97 10.94
N GLY A 361 5.77 -38.00 11.07
CA GLY A 361 5.06 -39.10 11.74
C GLY A 361 5.12 -40.44 11.00
N LYS A 362 5.44 -40.45 9.71
CA LYS A 362 5.66 -41.68 8.92
C LYS A 362 7.10 -42.21 8.99
N GLN A 363 8.06 -41.43 9.50
CA GLN A 363 9.44 -41.87 9.71
C GLN A 363 9.69 -42.43 11.13
N HIS A 364 8.67 -42.42 11.98
CA HIS A 364 8.69 -42.98 13.34
C HIS A 364 7.71 -44.16 13.51
N LYS A 365 7.19 -44.69 12.41
CA LYS A 365 6.56 -46.01 12.32
C LYS A 365 7.37 -46.83 11.33
#